data_AF-A0A2V7KKJ4-F1
#
_entry.id   AF-A0A2V7KKJ4-F1
#
_cell.length_a   1.000
_cell.length_b   1.000
_cell.length_c   1.000
_cell.angle_alpha   90.00
_cell.angle_beta   90.00
_cell.angle_gamma   90.00
#
_symmetry.space_group_name_H-M   'P 1'
#
loop_
_entity.id
_entity.type
_entity.pdbx_description
1 polymer ?
#
loop_
_entity_poly.entity_id
_entity_poly.type
_entity_poly.pdbx_seq_one_letter_code
_entity_poly.pdbx_strand_id
1 'polypeptide(L)'
;MLILQQTAVGPPPLPGGVAAVLRFFFNLPQWFQIGGFFIGLAIAAWLLVFLWRRRFQIISWVKTRQRGVKIGLAATAAVVVLGAAGFGSISWNYMQHDNAFCTGCHIMKGPFQRFTGSKHDSLSCHACHQQSIFASTRQLYLWVADRPEKIQMHSKVPTRVCAGCHVQGDREKDKWKRIATTAGHRVHLESDSSALRNVQCTTCHGLEVHRFVPVDSTCGQSGCHIGTEIRLGKMAGQTGFHCIACHQFTADVPLLATRDSAAGTLRPGAHECLGCHEMRAKLADFDPARDPHRETCGMCHNPHAQTRPADALKSCASAGCHADWRNEPFHTGKPHAGVAQQCTLCHQPHGAKVDASDCAGCHAAVRDRSHGRVHPPQAFDTTRALRRVSLIQNAEPEGKGKGDANPPRAAPAPGSRLPAPIDSFPHERHKQLACLTCHVTRRANASLTFVPPRGCQICHHQAPATSTCSSCHAPGDLASPHTESITVAVADHPARARTVTFAHATHEQIRCTTCHEAAVTLEPAPPVKTCTACHEDHHTARRDCAGCHSGGGIRAAHADSVNAHVSCDACHREATVARLVPDRGLCLTCHAPQREHYAPRECTTCHFLETPEAYRAHLRKAGA
;
A
#
# COMPACT_ATOMS: atom_id res chain seq x y z
N MET A 1 -33.41 26.95 -27.61
CA MET A 1 -33.13 28.36 -27.26
C MET A 1 -33.32 28.53 -25.76
N LEU A 2 -32.24 28.44 -24.98
CA LEU A 2 -32.28 28.79 -23.56
C LEU A 2 -32.25 30.32 -23.45
N ILE A 3 -33.27 30.87 -22.81
CA ILE A 3 -33.38 32.29 -22.51
C ILE A 3 -32.28 32.63 -21.50
N LEU A 4 -31.22 33.29 -21.98
CA LEU A 4 -30.22 33.95 -21.14
C LEU A 4 -30.94 35.01 -20.32
N GLN A 5 -31.20 34.73 -19.04
CA GLN A 5 -31.53 35.76 -18.07
C GLN A 5 -30.37 36.76 -18.07
N GLN A 6 -30.66 38.00 -18.47
CA GLN A 6 -29.76 39.13 -18.27
C GLN A 6 -29.61 39.32 -16.76
N THR A 7 -28.57 38.73 -16.17
CA THR A 7 -28.15 39.08 -14.81
C THR A 7 -27.77 40.55 -14.84
N ALA A 8 -28.66 41.37 -14.30
CA ALA A 8 -28.50 42.81 -14.22
C ALA A 8 -27.16 43.13 -13.55
N VAL A 9 -26.32 43.89 -14.24
CA VAL A 9 -25.26 44.66 -13.59
C VAL A 9 -25.98 45.55 -12.60
N GLY A 10 -25.73 45.37 -11.30
CA GLY A 10 -26.42 46.14 -10.26
C GLY A 10 -26.29 47.65 -10.52
N PRO A 11 -27.29 48.46 -10.13
CA PRO A 11 -27.17 49.91 -10.26
C PRO A 11 -25.92 50.39 -9.52
N PRO A 12 -25.25 51.45 -10.00
CA PRO A 12 -24.09 52.00 -9.32
C PRO A 12 -24.43 52.29 -7.86
N PRO A 13 -23.56 51.94 -6.89
CA PRO A 13 -23.83 52.04 -5.45
C PRO A 13 -24.11 53.47 -4.96
N LEU A 14 -23.87 54.48 -5.80
CA LEU A 14 -24.12 55.87 -5.49
C LEU A 14 -25.30 56.41 -6.32
N PRO A 15 -26.29 57.07 -5.68
CA PRO A 15 -27.32 57.83 -6.39
C PRO A 15 -26.67 58.82 -7.36
N GLY A 16 -27.24 58.97 -8.56
CA GLY A 16 -26.61 59.70 -9.67
C GLY A 16 -26.11 61.11 -9.31
N GLY A 17 -26.80 61.84 -8.43
CA GLY A 17 -26.38 63.16 -7.95
C GLY A 17 -25.13 63.14 -7.05
N VAL A 18 -25.01 62.17 -6.14
CA VAL A 18 -23.86 62.05 -5.23
C VAL A 18 -22.62 61.60 -6.00
N ALA A 19 -22.79 60.66 -6.93
CA ALA A 19 -21.72 60.20 -7.80
C ALA A 19 -21.13 61.34 -8.65
N ALA A 20 -21.97 62.24 -9.17
CA ALA A 20 -21.52 63.39 -9.96
C ALA A 20 -20.67 64.36 -9.14
N VAL A 21 -21.09 64.67 -7.91
CA VAL A 21 -20.32 65.55 -7.00
C VAL A 21 -18.98 64.93 -6.62
N LEU A 22 -18.98 63.65 -6.23
CA LEU A 22 -17.73 62.96 -5.88
C LEU A 22 -16.77 62.87 -7.07
N ARG A 23 -17.28 62.57 -8.27
CA ARG A 23 -16.48 62.55 -9.51
C ARG A 23 -15.84 63.90 -9.80
N PHE A 24 -16.56 65.00 -9.61
CA PHE A 24 -16.01 66.33 -9.78
C PHE A 24 -14.77 66.55 -8.90
N PHE A 25 -14.87 66.25 -7.60
CA PHE A 25 -13.73 66.41 -6.68
C PHE A 25 -12.59 65.42 -6.96
N PHE A 26 -12.90 64.18 -7.34
CA PHE A 26 -11.88 63.16 -7.64
C PHE A 26 -11.25 63.29 -9.04
N ASN A 27 -11.82 64.09 -9.93
CA ASN A 27 -11.21 64.46 -11.21
C ASN A 27 -10.28 65.68 -11.12
N LEU A 28 -10.24 66.38 -9.98
CA LEU A 28 -9.22 67.41 -9.77
C LEU A 28 -7.81 66.81 -9.85
N PRO A 29 -6.80 67.59 -10.30
CA PRO A 29 -5.41 67.14 -10.32
C PRO A 29 -4.98 66.55 -8.98
N GLN A 30 -4.13 65.52 -9.00
CA GLN A 30 -3.76 64.79 -7.78
C GLN A 30 -3.12 65.70 -6.72
N TRP A 31 -2.38 66.73 -7.15
CA TRP A 31 -1.80 67.73 -6.24
C TRP A 31 -2.87 68.59 -5.53
N PHE A 32 -4.01 68.87 -6.16
CA PHE A 32 -5.15 69.56 -5.52
C PHE A 32 -5.80 68.68 -4.46
N GLN A 33 -5.96 67.38 -4.74
CA GLN A 33 -6.51 66.43 -3.77
C GLN A 33 -5.59 66.28 -2.55
N ILE A 34 -4.28 66.16 -2.78
CA ILE A 34 -3.26 66.08 -1.72
C ILE A 34 -3.22 67.39 -0.92
N GLY A 35 -3.22 68.54 -1.61
CA GLY A 35 -3.25 69.86 -0.96
C GLY A 35 -4.49 70.06 -0.10
N GLY A 36 -5.67 69.73 -0.63
CA GLY A 36 -6.94 69.78 0.10
C GLY A 36 -6.94 68.87 1.33
N PHE A 37 -6.36 67.67 1.23
CA PHE A 37 -6.22 66.75 2.36
C PHE A 37 -5.35 67.34 3.49
N PHE A 38 -4.19 67.93 3.17
CA PHE A 38 -3.33 68.55 4.18
C PHE A 38 -3.96 69.80 4.81
N ILE A 39 -4.66 70.62 4.02
CA ILE A 39 -5.42 71.75 4.54
C ILE A 39 -6.53 71.26 5.48
N GLY A 40 -7.26 70.22 5.08
CA GLY A 40 -8.28 69.59 5.93
C GLY A 40 -7.72 69.06 7.24
N LEU A 41 -6.57 68.37 7.20
CA LEU A 41 -5.86 67.90 8.40
C LEU A 41 -5.41 69.07 9.29
N ALA A 42 -4.89 70.14 8.69
CA ALA A 42 -4.48 71.33 9.44
C ALA A 42 -5.67 71.99 10.13
N ILE A 43 -6.80 72.12 9.45
CA ILE A 43 -8.06 72.65 10.02
C ILE A 43 -8.58 71.72 11.12
N ALA A 44 -8.58 70.40 10.90
CA ALA A 44 -9.03 69.43 11.91
C ALA A 44 -8.13 69.42 13.15
N ALA A 45 -6.81 69.47 12.97
CA ALA A 45 -5.84 69.58 14.06
C ALA A 45 -6.02 70.91 14.81
N TRP A 46 -6.20 72.01 14.09
CA TRP A 46 -6.50 73.31 14.69
C TRP A 46 -7.80 73.29 15.49
N LEU A 47 -8.88 72.71 14.94
CA LEU A 47 -10.15 72.54 15.63
C LEU A 47 -10.02 71.66 16.88
N LEU A 48 -9.28 70.54 16.80
CA LEU A 48 -9.01 69.67 17.94
C LEU A 48 -8.24 70.41 19.03
N VAL A 49 -7.19 71.14 18.68
CA VAL A 49 -6.42 71.97 19.63
C VAL A 49 -7.30 73.08 20.21
N PHE A 50 -8.13 73.73 19.40
CA PHE A 50 -9.06 74.77 19.83
C PHE A 50 -10.08 74.22 20.83
N LEU A 51 -10.74 73.11 20.49
CA LEU A 51 -11.70 72.41 21.34
C LEU A 51 -11.03 71.92 22.64
N TRP A 52 -9.81 71.39 22.56
CA TRP A 52 -9.03 70.94 23.71
C TRP A 52 -8.63 72.08 24.64
N ARG A 53 -8.16 73.21 24.08
CA ARG A 53 -7.82 74.42 24.85
C ARG A 53 -9.05 75.03 25.51
N ARG A 54 -10.20 74.97 24.85
CA ARG A 54 -11.48 75.51 25.34
C ARG A 54 -12.29 74.48 26.16
N ARG A 55 -11.77 73.27 26.43
CA ARG A 55 -12.53 72.17 27.03
C ARG A 55 -13.26 72.53 28.32
N PHE A 56 -12.63 73.29 29.22
CA PHE A 56 -13.28 73.70 30.49
C PHE A 56 -14.41 74.70 30.27
N GLN A 57 -14.26 75.63 29.32
CA GLN A 57 -15.30 76.59 28.95
C GLN A 57 -16.47 75.87 28.27
N ILE A 58 -16.20 74.90 27.39
CA ILE A 58 -17.21 74.07 26.72
C ILE A 58 -17.97 73.23 27.75
N ILE A 59 -17.26 72.55 28.66
CA ILE A 59 -17.90 71.75 29.72
C ILE A 59 -18.75 72.63 30.63
N SER A 60 -18.24 73.79 31.05
CA SER A 60 -18.99 74.74 31.87
C SER A 60 -20.23 75.25 31.13
N TRP A 61 -20.10 75.61 29.85
CA TRP A 61 -21.22 76.01 29.00
C TRP A 61 -22.25 74.90 28.87
N VAL A 62 -21.86 73.64 28.64
CA VAL A 62 -22.80 72.50 28.59
C VAL A 62 -23.48 72.31 29.94
N LYS A 63 -22.74 72.40 31.06
CA LYS A 63 -23.28 72.24 32.41
C LYS A 63 -24.35 73.29 32.75
N THR A 64 -24.19 74.54 32.29
CA THR A 64 -25.15 75.63 32.55
C THR A 64 -26.38 75.62 31.65
N ARG A 65 -26.47 74.73 30.64
CA ARG A 65 -27.67 74.61 29.79
C ARG A 65 -28.78 73.79 30.43
N GLN A 66 -30.01 74.14 30.04
CA GLN A 66 -31.24 73.45 30.41
C GLN A 66 -31.22 71.99 29.95
N ARG A 67 -31.98 71.13 30.64
CA ARG A 67 -32.00 69.67 30.41
C ARG A 67 -32.33 69.30 28.96
N GLY A 68 -33.26 70.01 28.31
CA GLY A 68 -33.63 69.78 26.91
C GLY A 68 -32.47 69.98 25.92
N VAL A 69 -31.64 71.00 26.11
CA VAL A 69 -30.47 71.27 25.25
C VAL A 69 -29.41 70.18 25.39
N LYS A 70 -29.17 69.68 26.62
CA LYS A 70 -28.25 68.57 26.88
C LYS A 70 -28.71 67.28 26.19
N ILE A 71 -30.01 66.98 26.27
CA ILE A 71 -30.61 65.83 25.58
C ILE A 71 -30.47 66.00 24.06
N GLY A 72 -30.75 67.19 23.51
CA GLY A 72 -30.59 67.46 22.09
C GLY A 72 -29.15 67.29 21.58
N LEU A 73 -28.16 67.80 22.33
CA LEU A 73 -26.74 67.63 22.00
C LEU A 73 -26.30 66.16 22.08
N ALA A 74 -26.72 65.44 23.13
CA ALA A 74 -26.42 64.03 23.29
C ALA A 74 -27.07 63.18 22.18
N ALA A 75 -28.33 63.45 21.84
CA ALA A 75 -29.04 62.79 20.75
C ALA A 75 -28.37 63.06 19.40
N THR A 76 -27.97 64.30 19.13
CA THR A 76 -27.25 64.65 17.89
C THR A 76 -25.91 63.92 17.80
N ALA A 77 -25.12 63.94 18.87
CA ALA A 77 -23.85 63.21 18.92
C ALA A 77 -24.06 61.70 18.73
N ALA A 78 -25.08 61.13 19.37
CA ALA A 78 -25.44 59.73 19.19
C ALA A 78 -25.83 59.41 17.74
N VAL A 79 -26.66 60.24 17.10
CA VAL A 79 -27.05 60.07 15.69
C VAL A 79 -25.81 60.14 14.77
N VAL A 80 -24.89 61.06 15.01
CA VAL A 80 -23.66 61.18 14.21
C VAL A 80 -22.77 59.94 14.38
N VAL A 81 -22.55 59.48 15.61
CA VAL A 81 -21.72 58.30 15.88
C VAL A 81 -22.36 57.02 15.32
N LEU A 82 -23.66 56.82 15.54
CA LEU A 82 -24.40 55.68 15.03
C LEU A 82 -24.48 55.71 13.49
N GLY A 83 -24.67 56.88 12.90
CA GLY A 83 -24.64 57.07 11.45
C GLY A 83 -23.28 56.72 10.86
N ALA A 84 -22.19 57.20 11.48
CA ALA A 84 -20.83 56.89 11.02
C ALA A 84 -20.49 55.40 11.17
N ALA A 85 -20.84 54.79 12.30
CA ALA A 85 -20.64 53.36 12.54
C ALA A 85 -21.48 52.50 11.58
N GLY A 86 -22.76 52.86 11.37
CA GLY A 86 -23.65 52.19 10.43
C GLY A 86 -23.14 52.28 8.99
N PHE A 87 -22.75 53.47 8.54
CA PHE A 87 -22.17 53.69 7.21
C PHE A 87 -20.86 52.92 7.02
N GLY A 88 -19.98 52.93 8.02
CA GLY A 88 -18.72 52.17 8.01
C GLY A 88 -18.96 50.67 7.90
N SER A 89 -19.91 50.15 8.67
CA SER A 89 -20.29 48.73 8.64
C SER A 89 -20.88 48.32 7.29
N ILE A 90 -21.81 49.10 6.74
CA ILE A 90 -22.41 48.85 5.42
C ILE A 90 -21.34 48.90 4.32
N SER A 91 -20.47 49.91 4.34
CA SER A 91 -19.40 50.07 3.35
C SER A 91 -18.39 48.93 3.42
N TRP A 92 -18.01 48.51 4.63
CA TRP A 92 -17.14 47.36 4.84
C TRP A 92 -17.78 46.07 4.33
N ASN A 93 -19.06 45.84 4.68
CA ASN A 93 -19.79 44.66 4.23
C ASN A 93 -19.89 44.61 2.70
N TYR A 94 -20.24 45.73 2.07
CA TYR A 94 -20.29 45.86 0.61
C TYR A 94 -18.94 45.53 -0.04
N MET A 95 -17.85 46.09 0.45
CA MET A 95 -16.52 45.88 -0.13
C MET A 95 -15.92 44.48 0.13
N GLN A 96 -16.31 43.81 1.21
CA GLN A 96 -15.64 42.58 1.70
C GLN A 96 -16.49 41.31 1.61
N HIS A 97 -17.81 41.42 1.42
CA HIS A 97 -18.69 40.24 1.41
C HIS A 97 -19.76 40.29 0.30
N ASP A 98 -19.97 41.43 -0.35
CA ASP A 98 -20.98 41.58 -1.41
C ASP A 98 -20.35 41.50 -2.81
N ASN A 99 -20.82 40.55 -3.62
CA ASN A 99 -20.40 40.40 -5.01
C ASN A 99 -20.69 41.66 -5.84
N ALA A 100 -21.69 42.47 -5.47
CA ALA A 100 -22.05 43.71 -6.14
C ALA A 100 -20.89 44.73 -6.20
N PHE A 101 -19.96 44.68 -5.25
CA PHE A 101 -18.74 45.49 -5.31
C PHE A 101 -17.88 45.16 -6.53
N CYS A 102 -17.69 43.86 -6.78
CA CYS A 102 -16.90 43.37 -7.91
C CYS A 102 -17.67 43.52 -9.23
N THR A 103 -18.93 43.09 -9.27
CA THR A 103 -19.74 43.10 -10.50
C THR A 103 -20.18 44.50 -10.93
N GLY A 104 -20.09 45.50 -10.04
CA GLY A 104 -20.31 46.91 -10.37
C GLY A 104 -19.24 47.51 -11.30
N CYS A 105 -18.12 46.83 -11.51
CA CYS A 105 -17.12 47.21 -12.50
C CYS A 105 -17.51 46.66 -13.89
N HIS A 106 -17.50 47.51 -14.93
CA HIS A 106 -17.87 47.06 -16.29
C HIS A 106 -17.00 45.89 -16.80
N ILE A 107 -15.73 45.85 -16.40
CA ILE A 107 -14.77 44.82 -16.81
C ILE A 107 -15.14 43.44 -16.26
N MET A 108 -15.94 43.40 -15.19
CA MET A 108 -16.35 42.17 -14.54
C MET A 108 -17.54 41.49 -15.20
N LYS A 109 -18.20 42.10 -16.19
CA LYS A 109 -19.37 41.49 -16.86
C LYS A 109 -19.06 40.12 -17.49
N GLY A 110 -18.00 40.03 -18.30
CA GLY A 110 -17.60 38.78 -18.96
C GLY A 110 -17.08 37.72 -17.97
N PRO A 111 -16.13 38.06 -17.08
CA PRO A 111 -15.66 37.13 -16.05
C PRO A 111 -16.77 36.63 -15.11
N PHE A 112 -17.70 37.50 -14.70
CA PHE A 112 -18.84 37.11 -13.87
C PHE A 112 -19.79 36.14 -14.59
N GLN A 113 -20.07 36.34 -15.88
CA GLN A 113 -20.87 35.38 -16.66
C GLN A 113 -20.23 33.99 -16.71
N ARG A 114 -18.90 33.91 -16.85
CA ARG A 114 -18.18 32.61 -16.79
C ARG A 114 -18.25 32.00 -15.39
N PHE A 115 -18.11 32.81 -14.35
CA PHE A 115 -18.26 32.38 -12.97
C PHE A 115 -19.65 31.79 -12.70
N THR A 116 -20.72 32.46 -13.14
CA THR A 116 -22.10 31.97 -12.99
C THR A 116 -22.39 30.71 -13.80
N GLY A 117 -21.59 30.42 -14.84
CA GLY A 117 -21.67 29.16 -15.58
C GLY A 117 -20.80 28.03 -15.00
N SER A 118 -20.05 28.30 -13.92
CA SER A 118 -19.13 27.35 -13.30
C SER A 118 -19.78 26.55 -12.18
N LYS A 119 -19.09 25.53 -11.67
CA LYS A 119 -19.51 24.79 -10.47
C LYS A 119 -19.36 25.58 -9.17
N HIS A 120 -18.82 26.79 -9.24
CA HIS A 120 -18.63 27.70 -8.10
C HIS A 120 -19.62 28.86 -8.10
N ASP A 121 -20.65 28.83 -8.96
CA ASP A 121 -21.68 29.87 -9.10
C ASP A 121 -22.38 30.28 -7.79
N SER A 122 -22.45 29.37 -6.82
CA SER A 122 -23.01 29.59 -5.48
C SER A 122 -22.07 30.28 -4.48
N LEU A 123 -20.80 30.51 -4.84
CA LEU A 123 -19.83 31.17 -3.97
C LEU A 123 -19.83 32.69 -4.13
N SER A 124 -19.42 33.39 -3.08
CA SER A 124 -19.06 34.82 -3.17
C SER A 124 -17.72 34.97 -3.90
N CYS A 125 -17.54 36.07 -4.64
CA CYS A 125 -16.24 36.49 -5.18
C CYS A 125 -15.16 36.50 -4.08
N HIS A 126 -15.53 36.93 -2.88
CA HIS A 126 -14.65 37.04 -1.71
C HIS A 126 -14.28 35.70 -1.08
N ALA A 127 -14.99 34.61 -1.41
CA ALA A 127 -14.59 33.26 -1.04
C ALA A 127 -13.26 32.87 -1.71
N CYS A 128 -13.00 33.42 -2.91
CA CYS A 128 -11.76 33.19 -3.66
C CYS A 128 -10.79 34.37 -3.58
N HIS A 129 -11.32 35.59 -3.62
CA HIS A 129 -10.55 36.83 -3.66
C HIS A 129 -10.59 37.54 -2.31
N GLN A 130 -9.60 37.25 -1.46
CA GLN A 130 -9.39 37.99 -0.22
C GLN A 130 -8.31 39.05 -0.43
N GLN A 131 -8.66 40.31 -0.21
CA GLN A 131 -7.75 41.44 -0.29
C GLN A 131 -7.90 42.32 0.95
N SER A 132 -6.87 43.08 1.29
CA SER A 132 -6.93 43.97 2.45
C SER A 132 -7.98 45.06 2.24
N ILE A 133 -8.53 45.59 3.34
CA ILE A 133 -9.47 46.71 3.28
C ILE A 133 -8.91 47.90 2.50
N PHE A 134 -7.61 48.17 2.65
CA PHE A 134 -6.91 49.22 1.92
C PHE A 134 -6.91 48.99 0.39
N ALA A 135 -6.72 47.75 -0.05
CA ALA A 135 -6.78 47.40 -1.47
C ALA A 135 -8.19 47.58 -2.04
N SER A 136 -9.23 47.14 -1.32
CA SER A 136 -10.64 47.37 -1.72
C SER A 136 -11.00 48.86 -1.73
N THR A 137 -10.59 49.63 -0.71
CA THR A 137 -10.85 51.08 -0.67
C THR A 137 -10.15 51.81 -1.81
N ARG A 138 -8.92 51.39 -2.17
CA ARG A 138 -8.23 51.94 -3.35
C ARG A 138 -8.97 51.63 -4.64
N GLN A 139 -9.51 50.42 -4.80
CA GLN A 139 -10.32 50.08 -5.98
C GLN A 139 -11.62 50.88 -6.04
N LEU A 140 -12.31 51.04 -4.90
CA LEU A 140 -13.49 51.88 -4.81
C LEU A 140 -13.17 53.32 -5.23
N TYR A 141 -12.06 53.89 -4.72
CA TYR A 141 -11.59 55.22 -5.13
C TYR A 141 -11.34 55.30 -6.65
N LEU A 142 -10.62 54.33 -7.22
CA LEU A 142 -10.33 54.32 -8.66
C LEU A 142 -11.59 54.16 -9.52
N TRP A 143 -12.59 53.41 -9.04
CA TRP A 143 -13.89 53.26 -9.69
C TRP A 143 -14.71 54.55 -9.60
N VAL A 144 -14.81 55.18 -8.42
CA VAL A 144 -15.51 56.46 -8.26
C VAL A 144 -14.86 57.56 -9.09
N ALA A 145 -13.53 57.57 -9.15
CA ALA A 145 -12.74 58.53 -9.94
C ALA A 145 -12.72 58.24 -11.45
N ASP A 146 -13.40 57.18 -11.92
CA ASP A 146 -13.46 56.76 -13.32
C ASP A 146 -12.08 56.56 -13.96
N ARG A 147 -11.18 55.85 -13.24
CA ARG A 147 -9.81 55.51 -13.69
C ARG A 147 -9.60 53.99 -13.80
N PRO A 148 -10.41 53.28 -14.60
CA PRO A 148 -10.35 51.82 -14.70
C PRO A 148 -9.01 51.31 -15.23
N GLU A 149 -8.31 52.08 -16.07
CA GLU A 149 -7.00 51.74 -16.64
C GLU A 149 -5.88 51.63 -15.58
N LYS A 150 -6.09 52.22 -14.40
CA LYS A 150 -5.15 52.12 -13.27
C LYS A 150 -5.41 50.89 -12.38
N ILE A 151 -6.48 50.15 -12.66
CA ILE A 151 -6.81 48.90 -11.97
C ILE A 151 -5.99 47.77 -12.61
N GLN A 152 -4.78 47.55 -12.09
CA GLN A 152 -3.96 46.41 -12.45
C GLN A 152 -4.54 45.10 -11.88
N MET A 153 -3.95 43.95 -12.25
CA MET A 153 -4.29 42.64 -11.69
C MET A 153 -4.17 42.68 -10.16
N HIS A 154 -5.32 42.67 -9.48
CA HIS A 154 -5.39 43.09 -8.08
C HIS A 154 -5.60 41.94 -7.09
N SER A 155 -5.93 40.74 -7.56
CA SER A 155 -6.07 39.59 -6.69
C SER A 155 -5.61 38.31 -7.39
N LYS A 156 -4.46 37.80 -6.94
CA LYS A 156 -4.03 36.43 -7.27
C LYS A 156 -4.72 35.49 -6.30
N VAL A 157 -5.28 34.39 -6.82
CA VAL A 157 -5.88 33.33 -6.00
C VAL A 157 -4.82 32.24 -5.77
N PRO A 158 -4.22 32.15 -4.57
CA PRO A 158 -3.24 31.12 -4.28
C PRO A 158 -3.91 29.76 -4.03
N THR A 159 -3.17 28.67 -4.22
CA THR A 159 -3.65 27.29 -4.03
C THR A 159 -4.30 27.06 -2.66
N ARG A 160 -3.80 27.70 -1.59
CA ARG A 160 -4.37 27.58 -0.24
C ARG A 160 -5.86 27.91 -0.16
N VAL A 161 -6.37 28.79 -1.03
CA VAL A 161 -7.79 29.17 -1.04
C VAL A 161 -8.62 28.01 -1.60
N CYS A 162 -8.18 27.41 -2.70
CA CYS A 162 -8.79 26.20 -3.25
C CYS A 162 -8.69 25.04 -2.26
N ALA A 163 -7.51 24.81 -1.68
CA ALA A 163 -7.25 23.73 -0.73
C ALA A 163 -8.05 23.87 0.58
N GLY A 164 -8.34 25.10 1.03
CA GLY A 164 -9.19 25.35 2.19
C GLY A 164 -10.57 24.69 2.08
N CYS A 165 -11.15 24.66 0.87
CA CYS A 165 -12.43 24.00 0.61
C CYS A 165 -12.28 22.58 0.06
N HIS A 166 -11.38 22.37 -0.90
CA HIS A 166 -11.21 21.09 -1.61
C HIS A 166 -10.30 20.08 -0.89
N VAL A 167 -9.54 20.47 0.13
CA VAL A 167 -8.65 19.51 0.82
C VAL A 167 -8.94 19.50 2.32
N GLN A 168 -9.18 20.68 2.88
CA GLN A 168 -9.35 20.88 4.32
C GLN A 168 -10.81 21.01 4.73
N GLY A 169 -11.70 21.34 3.79
CA GLY A 169 -13.12 21.62 4.07
C GLY A 169 -13.90 20.37 4.49
N ASP A 170 -14.93 20.58 5.31
CA ASP A 170 -15.73 19.49 5.88
C ASP A 170 -16.75 18.90 4.89
N ARG A 171 -17.12 19.66 3.85
CA ARG A 171 -18.12 19.25 2.86
C ARG A 171 -17.47 18.42 1.76
N GLU A 172 -17.88 17.16 1.62
CA GLU A 172 -17.30 16.21 0.65
C GLU A 172 -15.78 16.00 0.82
N LYS A 173 -15.27 16.16 2.06
CA LYS A 173 -13.85 16.08 2.42
C LYS A 173 -13.15 14.86 1.82
N ASP A 174 -13.79 13.69 1.92
CA ASP A 174 -13.20 12.44 1.45
C ASP A 174 -13.07 12.37 -0.07
N LYS A 175 -14.06 12.90 -0.80
CA LYS A 175 -14.05 12.95 -2.26
C LYS A 175 -12.95 13.87 -2.77
N TRP A 176 -12.86 15.08 -2.22
CA TRP A 176 -11.89 16.05 -2.71
C TRP A 176 -10.47 15.77 -2.22
N LYS A 177 -10.32 15.22 -1.02
CA LYS A 177 -9.05 14.65 -0.55
C LYS A 177 -8.59 13.53 -1.48
N ARG A 178 -9.48 12.62 -1.87
CA ARG A 178 -9.16 11.56 -2.85
C ARG A 178 -8.69 12.14 -4.18
N ILE A 179 -9.41 13.11 -4.75
CA ILE A 179 -9.04 13.76 -6.02
C ILE A 179 -7.66 14.42 -5.91
N ALA A 180 -7.40 15.17 -4.85
CA ALA A 180 -6.11 15.81 -4.61
C ALA A 180 -4.95 14.81 -4.44
N THR A 181 -5.25 13.57 -4.03
CA THR A 181 -4.27 12.48 -3.86
C THR A 181 -4.14 11.57 -5.08
N THR A 182 -4.77 11.91 -6.21
CA THR A 182 -4.57 11.16 -7.46
C THR A 182 -3.15 11.32 -8.00
N ALA A 183 -2.70 10.34 -8.79
CA ALA A 183 -1.33 10.22 -9.26
C ALA A 183 -0.80 11.52 -9.89
N GLY A 184 -1.57 12.12 -10.78
CA GLY A 184 -1.21 13.35 -11.49
C GLY A 184 -1.04 14.54 -10.55
N HIS A 185 -1.99 14.74 -9.64
CA HIS A 185 -1.92 15.85 -8.67
C HIS A 185 -0.72 15.71 -7.75
N ARG A 186 -0.46 14.52 -7.20
CA ARG A 186 0.67 14.30 -6.30
C ARG A 186 2.01 14.53 -6.99
N VAL A 187 2.18 14.02 -8.21
CA VAL A 187 3.42 14.20 -8.98
C VAL A 187 3.72 15.67 -9.26
N HIS A 188 2.70 16.50 -9.49
CA HIS A 188 2.88 17.92 -9.82
C HIS A 188 2.93 18.84 -8.59
N LEU A 189 2.13 18.56 -7.56
CA LEU A 189 1.97 19.42 -6.38
C LEU A 189 2.90 19.04 -5.21
N GLU A 190 3.33 17.78 -5.11
CA GLU A 190 4.27 17.29 -4.08
C GLU A 190 5.72 17.22 -4.60
N SER A 191 6.03 17.86 -5.73
CA SER A 191 7.38 17.84 -6.30
C SER A 191 8.24 18.97 -5.77
N ASP A 192 9.44 18.62 -5.33
CA ASP A 192 10.50 19.57 -4.96
C ASP A 192 11.28 20.11 -6.17
N SER A 193 10.87 19.73 -7.39
CA SER A 193 11.46 20.22 -8.62
C SER A 193 11.33 21.73 -8.72
N SER A 194 12.43 22.41 -9.06
CA SER A 194 12.43 23.85 -9.31
C SER A 194 11.45 24.25 -10.43
N ALA A 195 11.17 23.35 -11.38
CA ALA A 195 10.21 23.56 -12.46
C ALA A 195 8.75 23.51 -11.96
N LEU A 196 8.47 22.77 -10.89
CA LEU A 196 7.11 22.57 -10.37
C LEU A 196 6.82 23.39 -9.10
N ARG A 197 7.84 23.98 -8.46
CA ARG A 197 7.73 24.73 -7.19
C ARG A 197 6.64 25.80 -7.12
N ASN A 198 6.25 26.36 -8.26
CA ASN A 198 5.29 27.47 -8.36
C ASN A 198 3.95 27.05 -8.97
N VAL A 199 3.76 25.77 -9.31
CA VAL A 199 2.50 25.27 -9.89
C VAL A 199 1.37 25.49 -8.87
N GLN A 200 0.27 26.09 -9.34
CA GLN A 200 -0.93 26.32 -8.55
C GLN A 200 -2.10 25.53 -9.14
N CYS A 201 -3.18 25.32 -8.38
CA CYS A 201 -4.41 24.73 -8.95
C CYS A 201 -4.88 25.48 -10.20
N THR A 202 -4.81 26.81 -10.19
CA THR A 202 -5.19 27.68 -11.31
C THR A 202 -4.23 27.63 -12.50
N THR A 203 -3.03 27.05 -12.35
CA THR A 203 -2.11 26.81 -13.49
C THR A 203 -2.70 25.83 -14.50
N CYS A 204 -3.50 24.86 -14.03
CA CYS A 204 -4.18 23.88 -14.89
C CYS A 204 -5.69 24.11 -14.94
N HIS A 205 -6.31 24.45 -13.81
CA HIS A 205 -7.75 24.67 -13.71
C HIS A 205 -8.17 26.12 -14.01
N GLY A 206 -7.26 27.00 -14.41
CA GLY A 206 -7.55 28.44 -14.58
C GLY A 206 -7.25 28.98 -15.97
N LEU A 207 -7.32 28.13 -17.01
CA LEU A 207 -6.99 28.53 -18.40
C LEU A 207 -7.73 29.79 -18.83
N GLU A 208 -9.00 29.91 -18.44
CA GLU A 208 -9.81 31.10 -18.67
C GLU A 208 -10.15 31.76 -17.33
N VAL A 209 -10.13 33.10 -17.32
CA VAL A 209 -10.49 33.89 -16.13
C VAL A 209 -11.91 33.53 -15.69
N HIS A 210 -12.01 33.00 -14.46
CA HIS A 210 -13.24 32.55 -13.80
C HIS A 210 -13.99 31.40 -14.51
N ARG A 211 -13.25 30.55 -15.23
CA ARG A 211 -13.74 29.25 -15.70
C ARG A 211 -12.81 28.15 -15.20
N PHE A 212 -13.31 27.34 -14.27
CA PHE A 212 -12.48 26.41 -13.50
C PHE A 212 -12.55 24.96 -13.99
N VAL A 213 -12.15 24.73 -15.24
CA VAL A 213 -12.16 23.40 -15.85
C VAL A 213 -10.75 23.13 -16.38
N PRO A 214 -10.10 22.01 -15.99
CA PRO A 214 -8.85 21.64 -16.59
C PRO A 214 -9.11 21.30 -18.05
N VAL A 215 -8.24 21.77 -18.93
CA VAL A 215 -8.28 21.35 -20.33
C VAL A 215 -6.91 20.88 -20.76
N ASP A 216 -6.94 19.95 -21.68
CA ASP A 216 -5.83 19.22 -22.26
C ASP A 216 -4.68 20.13 -22.72
N SER A 217 -5.00 21.32 -23.23
CA SER A 217 -4.02 22.31 -23.69
C SER A 217 -3.13 22.86 -22.56
N THR A 218 -3.54 22.76 -21.29
CA THR A 218 -2.73 23.23 -20.16
C THR A 218 -1.52 22.34 -19.89
N CYS A 219 -1.58 21.05 -20.27
CA CYS A 219 -0.41 20.17 -20.19
C CYS A 219 0.70 20.62 -21.15
N GLY A 220 0.34 21.03 -22.36
CA GLY A 220 1.26 21.43 -23.44
C GLY A 220 1.70 22.89 -23.41
N GLN A 221 1.43 23.64 -22.33
CA GLN A 221 1.81 25.05 -22.26
C GLN A 221 3.32 25.25 -22.06
N SER A 222 3.81 26.45 -22.39
CA SER A 222 5.22 26.83 -22.22
C SER A 222 5.67 26.66 -20.76
N GLY A 223 6.76 25.92 -20.54
CA GLY A 223 7.25 25.58 -19.20
C GLY A 223 6.70 24.27 -18.62
N CYS A 224 5.79 23.58 -19.32
CA CYS A 224 5.28 22.26 -18.97
C CYS A 224 5.71 21.20 -20.01
N HIS A 225 4.78 20.57 -20.73
CA HIS A 225 5.06 19.47 -21.68
C HIS A 225 5.04 19.91 -23.16
N ILE A 226 5.36 21.17 -23.45
CA ILE A 226 5.30 21.73 -24.83
C ILE A 226 6.18 21.00 -25.86
N GLY A 227 7.28 20.38 -25.42
CA GLY A 227 8.20 19.62 -26.28
C GLY A 227 8.02 18.10 -26.21
N THR A 228 6.98 17.62 -25.53
CA THR A 228 6.73 16.19 -25.38
C THR A 228 5.91 15.68 -26.55
N GLU A 229 6.53 14.87 -27.40
CA GLU A 229 5.90 14.26 -28.58
C GLU A 229 6.03 12.74 -28.53
N ILE A 230 5.14 12.03 -29.24
CA ILE A 230 5.31 10.60 -29.49
C ILE A 230 6.29 10.45 -30.66
N ARG A 231 7.30 9.59 -30.49
CA ARG A 231 8.36 9.30 -31.47
C ARG A 231 8.35 7.84 -31.96
N LEU A 232 7.53 7.00 -31.35
CA LEU A 232 7.55 5.56 -31.55
C LEU A 232 6.87 5.15 -32.87
N GLY A 233 7.66 4.65 -33.81
CA GLY A 233 7.18 4.00 -35.03
C GLY A 233 6.18 4.86 -35.80
N LYS A 234 5.04 4.26 -36.17
CA LYS A 234 3.96 4.94 -36.91
C LYS A 234 3.13 5.90 -36.05
N MET A 235 3.30 5.86 -34.73
CA MET A 235 2.70 6.84 -33.82
C MET A 235 3.48 8.16 -33.79
N ALA A 236 4.68 8.19 -34.38
CA ALA A 236 5.50 9.38 -34.45
C ALA A 236 4.75 10.52 -35.16
N GLY A 237 4.75 11.71 -34.54
CA GLY A 237 4.09 12.90 -35.11
C GLY A 237 2.56 12.89 -35.06
N GLN A 238 1.93 11.88 -34.45
CA GLN A 238 0.49 11.91 -34.19
C GLN A 238 0.19 12.92 -33.07
N THR A 239 -0.40 14.05 -33.42
CA THR A 239 -0.78 15.12 -32.48
C THR A 239 -2.20 14.99 -31.92
N GLY A 240 -2.96 14.01 -32.41
CA GLY A 240 -4.36 13.80 -32.02
C GLY A 240 -4.56 13.12 -30.66
N PHE A 241 -3.51 12.56 -30.07
CA PHE A 241 -3.59 11.92 -28.75
C PHE A 241 -3.28 12.92 -27.65
N HIS A 242 -4.24 13.11 -26.76
CA HIS A 242 -4.00 13.86 -25.54
C HIS A 242 -3.19 13.03 -24.53
N CYS A 243 -2.37 13.68 -23.69
CA CYS A 243 -1.50 13.04 -22.70
C CYS A 243 -2.25 12.06 -21.80
N ILE A 244 -3.47 12.39 -21.38
CA ILE A 244 -4.25 11.51 -20.48
C ILE A 244 -4.80 10.26 -21.17
N ALA A 245 -4.72 10.16 -22.50
CA ALA A 245 -5.05 8.93 -23.21
C ALA A 245 -4.06 7.79 -22.86
N CYS A 246 -2.82 8.15 -22.51
CA CYS A 246 -1.79 7.21 -22.07
C CYS A 246 -1.46 7.34 -20.58
N HIS A 247 -1.66 8.51 -19.99
CA HIS A 247 -1.32 8.77 -18.60
C HIS A 247 -2.58 8.94 -17.74
N GLN A 248 -2.87 7.96 -16.87
CA GLN A 248 -4.03 8.02 -15.98
C GLN A 248 -3.85 9.07 -14.88
N PHE A 249 -4.03 10.35 -15.22
CA PHE A 249 -3.78 11.48 -14.32
C PHE A 249 -4.60 11.39 -13.02
N THR A 250 -5.84 10.90 -13.13
CA THR A 250 -6.77 10.76 -12.01
C THR A 250 -6.73 9.37 -11.37
N ALA A 251 -5.72 8.54 -11.66
CA ALA A 251 -5.58 7.25 -11.00
C ALA A 251 -5.42 7.42 -9.49
N ASP A 252 -6.12 6.58 -8.73
CA ASP A 252 -5.98 6.55 -7.29
C ASP A 252 -4.60 6.02 -6.89
N VAL A 253 -4.04 6.62 -5.84
CA VAL A 253 -2.77 6.19 -5.24
C VAL A 253 -2.99 5.99 -3.75
N PRO A 254 -2.48 4.91 -3.14
CA PRO A 254 -2.57 4.73 -1.69
C PRO A 254 -2.04 5.96 -0.94
N LEU A 255 -2.72 6.38 0.12
CA LEU A 255 -2.38 7.61 0.88
C LEU A 255 -0.95 7.60 1.44
N LEU A 256 -0.43 6.42 1.76
CA LEU A 256 0.93 6.23 2.27
C LEU A 256 1.99 6.08 1.17
N ALA A 257 1.60 6.01 -0.10
CA ALA A 257 2.54 5.87 -1.19
C ALA A 257 3.39 7.14 -1.33
N THR A 258 4.63 7.00 -1.78
CA THR A 258 5.51 8.15 -2.03
C THR A 258 5.14 8.84 -3.34
N ARG A 259 5.67 10.05 -3.57
CA ARG A 259 5.58 10.73 -4.87
C ARG A 259 6.08 9.85 -6.02
N ASP A 260 7.18 9.12 -5.81
CA ASP A 260 7.75 8.25 -6.85
C ASP A 260 6.84 7.06 -7.16
N SER A 261 6.16 6.50 -6.16
CA SER A 261 5.11 5.50 -6.39
C SER A 261 3.94 6.09 -7.20
N ALA A 262 3.50 7.31 -6.89
CA ALA A 262 2.48 8.02 -7.67
C ALA A 262 2.94 8.26 -9.14
N ALA A 263 4.21 8.60 -9.34
CA ALA A 263 4.78 8.73 -10.68
C ALA A 263 4.80 7.40 -11.45
N GLY A 264 5.01 6.28 -10.74
CA GLY A 264 4.87 4.93 -11.31
C GLY A 264 3.46 4.66 -11.84
N THR A 265 2.42 5.09 -11.12
CA THR A 265 1.01 4.93 -11.52
C THR A 265 0.66 5.72 -12.79
N LEU A 266 1.38 6.81 -13.09
CA LEU A 266 1.17 7.55 -14.34
C LEU A 266 1.74 6.83 -15.57
N ARG A 267 2.57 5.79 -15.41
CA ARG A 267 3.14 5.07 -16.56
C ARG A 267 2.04 4.19 -17.19
N PRO A 268 1.84 4.25 -18.52
CA PRO A 268 0.82 3.45 -19.18
C PRO A 268 1.02 1.95 -18.97
N GLY A 269 -0.06 1.24 -18.66
CA GLY A 269 -0.11 -0.20 -18.60
C GLY A 269 -0.76 -0.81 -19.84
N ALA A 270 -1.05 -2.11 -19.78
CA ALA A 270 -1.69 -2.82 -20.88
C ALA A 270 -3.07 -2.25 -21.21
N HIS A 271 -3.82 -1.74 -20.24
CA HIS A 271 -5.13 -1.12 -20.50
C HIS A 271 -5.00 0.08 -21.47
N GLU A 272 -4.08 1.01 -21.21
CA GLU A 272 -3.85 2.17 -22.07
C GLU A 272 -3.24 1.77 -23.42
N CYS A 273 -2.23 0.88 -23.40
CA CYS A 273 -1.52 0.49 -24.60
C CYS A 273 -2.37 -0.38 -25.54
N LEU A 274 -3.13 -1.33 -25.01
CA LEU A 274 -3.99 -2.24 -25.79
C LEU A 274 -5.38 -1.65 -26.08
N GLY A 275 -5.73 -0.50 -25.48
CA GLY A 275 -6.88 0.29 -25.88
C GLY A 275 -6.81 0.76 -27.34
N CYS A 276 -5.60 0.88 -27.89
CA CYS A 276 -5.38 1.14 -29.30
C CYS A 276 -5.54 -0.16 -30.13
N HIS A 277 -6.44 -0.16 -31.12
CA HIS A 277 -6.72 -1.33 -31.95
C HIS A 277 -5.47 -1.92 -32.65
N GLU A 278 -4.55 -1.06 -33.11
CA GLU A 278 -3.31 -1.51 -33.77
C GLU A 278 -2.40 -2.27 -32.80
N MET A 279 -2.27 -1.81 -31.55
CA MET A 279 -1.45 -2.48 -30.53
C MET A 279 -2.04 -3.82 -30.13
N ARG A 280 -3.36 -3.90 -29.96
CA ARG A 280 -4.05 -5.16 -29.68
C ARG A 280 -3.86 -6.19 -30.79
N ALA A 281 -3.90 -5.74 -32.06
CA ALA A 281 -3.65 -6.62 -33.19
C ALA A 281 -2.18 -7.09 -33.28
N LYS A 282 -1.21 -6.22 -32.93
CA LYS A 282 0.21 -6.56 -32.95
C LYS A 282 0.66 -7.46 -31.80
N LEU A 283 -0.09 -7.45 -30.70
CA LEU A 283 0.16 -8.25 -29.50
C LEU A 283 -0.99 -9.23 -29.24
N ALA A 284 -1.53 -9.85 -30.30
CA ALA A 284 -2.65 -10.79 -30.18
C ALA A 284 -2.30 -12.01 -29.29
N ASP A 285 -1.02 -12.41 -29.27
CA ASP A 285 -0.51 -13.53 -28.48
C ASP A 285 0.05 -13.10 -27.11
N PHE A 286 -0.12 -11.83 -26.72
CA PHE A 286 0.32 -11.36 -25.41
C PHE A 286 -0.53 -12.00 -24.31
N ASP A 287 0.14 -12.71 -23.40
CA ASP A 287 -0.47 -13.29 -22.21
C ASP A 287 -0.01 -12.51 -20.97
N PRO A 288 -0.90 -11.69 -20.38
CA PRO A 288 -0.65 -10.99 -19.12
C PRO A 288 -0.10 -11.87 -17.99
N ALA A 289 -0.54 -13.12 -17.90
CA ALA A 289 -0.11 -14.03 -16.84
C ALA A 289 1.37 -14.45 -16.97
N ARG A 290 1.95 -14.29 -18.15
CA ARG A 290 3.36 -14.59 -18.43
C ARG A 290 4.27 -13.38 -18.32
N ASP A 291 3.72 -12.18 -18.11
CA ASP A 291 4.50 -10.97 -17.87
C ASP A 291 4.84 -10.79 -16.37
N PRO A 292 6.10 -10.96 -15.96
CA PRO A 292 6.48 -10.76 -14.55
C PRO A 292 6.40 -9.29 -14.12
N HIS A 293 6.18 -8.36 -15.04
CA HIS A 293 6.14 -6.91 -14.80
C HIS A 293 4.71 -6.38 -14.59
N ARG A 294 3.72 -7.26 -14.43
CA ARG A 294 2.32 -6.91 -14.16
C ARG A 294 1.77 -5.90 -15.17
N GLU A 295 2.01 -6.16 -16.46
CA GLU A 295 1.39 -5.43 -17.57
C GLU A 295 1.73 -3.93 -17.61
N THR A 296 2.81 -3.49 -16.94
CA THR A 296 3.20 -2.08 -16.95
C THR A 296 4.08 -1.78 -18.16
N CYS A 297 3.47 -1.72 -19.33
CA CYS A 297 4.15 -1.56 -20.63
C CYS A 297 5.14 -0.38 -20.63
N GLY A 298 4.75 0.73 -19.99
CA GLY A 298 5.52 1.96 -19.86
C GLY A 298 6.87 1.84 -19.12
N MET A 299 7.13 0.72 -18.42
CA MET A 299 8.44 0.47 -17.81
C MET A 299 9.51 0.13 -18.84
N CYS A 300 9.12 -0.57 -19.90
CA CYS A 300 10.03 -0.98 -20.97
C CYS A 300 9.88 -0.07 -22.18
N HIS A 301 8.64 0.24 -22.55
CA HIS A 301 8.29 1.06 -23.69
C HIS A 301 8.14 2.52 -23.28
N ASN A 302 8.94 3.41 -23.86
CA ASN A 302 8.81 4.84 -23.67
C ASN A 302 8.57 5.50 -25.03
N PRO A 303 7.31 5.79 -25.38
CA PRO A 303 6.95 6.35 -26.68
C PRO A 303 7.55 7.73 -26.96
N HIS A 304 8.04 8.44 -25.94
CA HIS A 304 8.67 9.75 -26.08
C HIS A 304 10.18 9.67 -26.35
N ALA A 305 10.82 8.55 -26.01
CA ALA A 305 12.25 8.37 -26.16
C ALA A 305 12.62 7.36 -27.26
N GLN A 306 11.79 6.34 -27.45
CA GLN A 306 12.06 5.24 -28.35
C GLN A 306 11.48 5.52 -29.73
N THR A 307 12.28 5.24 -30.75
CA THR A 307 11.85 5.41 -32.16
C THR A 307 11.34 4.10 -32.73
N ARG A 308 11.79 2.96 -32.19
CA ARG A 308 11.38 1.62 -32.60
C ARG A 308 11.04 0.77 -31.38
N PRO A 309 10.07 -0.16 -31.46
CA PRO A 309 9.74 -1.06 -30.35
C PRO A 309 10.93 -1.86 -29.81
N ALA A 310 11.88 -2.22 -30.69
CA ALA A 310 13.09 -2.94 -30.30
C ALA A 310 14.04 -2.12 -29.39
N ASP A 311 13.92 -0.78 -29.38
CA ASP A 311 14.75 0.08 -28.53
C ASP A 311 14.42 -0.15 -27.03
N ALA A 312 13.24 -0.70 -26.70
CA ALA A 312 12.84 -1.07 -25.34
C ALA A 312 13.74 -2.12 -24.68
N LEU A 313 14.48 -2.91 -25.46
CA LEU A 313 15.44 -3.89 -24.94
C LEU A 313 16.57 -3.25 -24.13
N LYS A 314 16.90 -1.97 -24.41
CA LYS A 314 17.91 -1.23 -23.65
C LYS A 314 17.44 -0.94 -22.23
N SER A 315 16.13 -0.76 -22.04
CA SER A 315 15.51 -0.44 -20.76
C SER A 315 15.67 -1.54 -19.72
N CYS A 316 15.82 -2.80 -20.13
CA CYS A 316 15.91 -3.94 -19.21
C CYS A 316 16.98 -3.72 -18.12
N ALA A 317 18.18 -3.31 -18.52
CA ALA A 317 19.26 -3.00 -17.57
C ALA A 317 19.36 -1.50 -17.25
N SER A 318 19.09 -0.61 -18.20
CA SER A 318 19.31 0.82 -18.01
C SER A 318 18.25 1.53 -17.17
N ALA A 319 17.06 0.92 -17.00
CA ALA A 319 16.00 1.47 -16.15
C ALA A 319 16.22 1.21 -14.65
N GLY A 320 17.33 0.56 -14.27
CA GLY A 320 17.66 0.24 -12.88
C GLY A 320 16.97 -1.01 -12.32
N CYS A 321 15.94 -1.54 -12.99
CA CYS A 321 15.16 -2.68 -12.51
C CYS A 321 15.94 -4.01 -12.55
N HIS A 322 16.73 -4.26 -13.59
CA HIS A 322 17.65 -5.40 -13.66
C HIS A 322 19.12 -4.96 -13.64
N ALA A 323 19.47 -3.87 -12.94
CA ALA A 323 20.86 -3.41 -12.88
C ALA A 323 21.81 -4.48 -12.29
N ASP A 324 21.30 -5.26 -11.34
CA ASP A 324 22.01 -6.30 -10.61
C ASP A 324 21.93 -7.69 -11.26
N TRP A 325 21.59 -7.78 -12.55
CA TRP A 325 21.47 -9.07 -13.25
C TRP A 325 22.72 -9.96 -13.11
N ARG A 326 23.90 -9.37 -12.89
CA ARG A 326 25.17 -10.09 -12.65
C ARG A 326 25.21 -10.81 -11.30
N ASN A 327 24.36 -10.46 -10.35
CA ASN A 327 24.32 -11.12 -9.04
C ASN A 327 23.64 -12.49 -9.13
N GLU A 328 22.89 -12.76 -10.20
CA GLU A 328 22.25 -14.06 -10.42
C GLU A 328 23.28 -15.12 -10.85
N PRO A 329 23.49 -16.19 -10.07
CA PRO A 329 24.41 -17.27 -10.40
C PRO A 329 24.21 -17.89 -11.78
N PHE A 330 22.97 -17.96 -12.26
CA PHE A 330 22.68 -18.51 -13.59
C PHE A 330 23.28 -17.66 -14.71
N HIS A 331 23.30 -16.33 -14.56
CA HIS A 331 23.88 -15.40 -15.53
C HIS A 331 25.41 -15.38 -15.51
N THR A 332 26.03 -15.65 -14.36
CA THR A 332 27.50 -15.59 -14.18
C THR A 332 28.20 -16.94 -14.21
N GLY A 333 27.45 -18.05 -14.28
CA GLY A 333 28.02 -19.37 -14.48
C GLY A 333 28.82 -19.45 -15.78
N LYS A 334 29.99 -20.11 -15.75
CA LYS A 334 30.88 -20.29 -16.90
C LYS A 334 30.17 -20.63 -18.24
N PRO A 335 29.14 -21.49 -18.27
CA PRO A 335 28.45 -21.83 -19.53
C PRO A 335 27.65 -20.68 -20.15
N HIS A 336 27.14 -19.73 -19.35
CA HIS A 336 26.23 -18.67 -19.80
C HIS A 336 26.83 -17.26 -19.72
N ALA A 337 27.92 -17.07 -18.96
CA ALA A 337 28.56 -15.78 -18.75
C ALA A 337 28.93 -15.05 -20.07
N GLY A 338 29.31 -15.79 -21.11
CA GLY A 338 29.68 -15.23 -22.42
C GLY A 338 28.50 -14.66 -23.23
N VAL A 339 27.25 -15.04 -22.91
CA VAL A 339 26.05 -14.57 -23.61
C VAL A 339 25.07 -13.83 -22.69
N ALA A 340 25.37 -13.72 -21.39
CA ALA A 340 24.45 -13.20 -20.39
C ALA A 340 24.02 -11.73 -20.58
N GLN A 341 24.77 -10.95 -21.34
CA GLN A 341 24.39 -9.58 -21.72
C GLN A 341 23.34 -9.53 -22.85
N GLN A 342 23.13 -10.64 -23.56
CA GLN A 342 22.13 -10.76 -24.62
C GLN A 342 20.81 -11.27 -24.01
N CYS A 343 20.15 -10.42 -23.22
CA CYS A 343 18.98 -10.80 -22.42
C CYS A 343 17.92 -11.56 -23.24
N THR A 344 17.68 -11.14 -24.49
CA THR A 344 16.68 -11.73 -25.38
C THR A 344 17.02 -13.10 -25.95
N LEU A 345 18.27 -13.55 -25.82
CA LEU A 345 18.65 -14.91 -26.19
C LEU A 345 17.94 -15.92 -25.28
N CYS A 346 17.79 -15.57 -24.00
CA CYS A 346 17.15 -16.41 -22.98
C CYS A 346 15.72 -15.96 -22.70
N HIS A 347 15.51 -14.66 -22.41
CA HIS A 347 14.21 -14.10 -22.08
C HIS A 347 13.41 -13.72 -23.33
N GLN A 348 12.20 -14.27 -23.47
CA GLN A 348 11.28 -13.82 -24.50
C GLN A 348 10.69 -12.45 -24.10
N PRO A 349 10.77 -11.41 -24.95
CA PRO A 349 10.04 -10.16 -24.72
C PRO A 349 8.55 -10.45 -24.49
N HIS A 350 7.94 -9.74 -23.56
CA HIS A 350 6.51 -9.89 -23.20
C HIS A 350 6.09 -11.26 -22.61
N GLY A 351 7.04 -12.15 -22.36
CA GLY A 351 6.83 -13.41 -21.63
C GLY A 351 8.04 -13.75 -20.77
N ALA A 352 8.74 -12.73 -20.26
CA ALA A 352 10.13 -12.74 -19.78
C ALA A 352 10.40 -13.57 -18.51
N LYS A 353 9.58 -14.59 -18.25
CA LYS A 353 9.84 -15.66 -17.29
C LYS A 353 10.50 -16.84 -18.00
N VAL A 354 11.71 -17.18 -17.58
CA VAL A 354 12.37 -18.42 -18.02
C VAL A 354 12.03 -19.50 -17.00
N ASP A 355 11.54 -20.65 -17.48
CA ASP A 355 11.38 -21.82 -16.64
C ASP A 355 12.71 -22.56 -16.53
N ALA A 356 13.37 -22.45 -15.38
CA ALA A 356 14.64 -23.11 -15.12
C ALA A 356 14.51 -24.64 -14.95
N SER A 357 13.29 -25.18 -14.93
CA SER A 357 13.03 -26.62 -14.87
C SER A 357 13.19 -27.33 -16.22
N ASP A 358 12.93 -26.65 -17.33
CA ASP A 358 13.00 -27.21 -18.69
C ASP A 358 14.27 -26.76 -19.43
N CYS A 359 15.41 -27.32 -19.02
CA CYS A 359 16.71 -26.99 -19.63
C CYS A 359 16.77 -27.40 -21.12
N ALA A 360 16.16 -28.54 -21.48
CA ALA A 360 16.20 -29.08 -22.82
C ALA A 360 15.35 -28.26 -23.80
N GLY A 361 14.12 -27.92 -23.42
CA GLY A 361 13.24 -27.05 -24.20
C GLY A 361 13.79 -25.62 -24.27
N CYS A 362 14.36 -25.10 -23.18
CA CYS A 362 15.04 -23.80 -23.20
C CYS A 362 16.21 -23.78 -24.19
N HIS A 363 17.11 -24.77 -24.14
CA HIS A 363 18.26 -24.85 -25.06
C HIS A 363 17.83 -25.10 -26.52
N ALA A 364 16.76 -25.88 -26.75
CA ALA A 364 16.16 -26.03 -28.07
C ALA A 364 15.64 -24.68 -28.59
N ALA A 365 14.87 -23.95 -27.78
CA ALA A 365 14.34 -22.64 -28.14
C ALA A 365 15.46 -21.61 -28.40
N VAL A 366 16.56 -21.64 -27.64
CA VAL A 366 17.75 -20.81 -27.88
C VAL A 366 18.40 -21.13 -29.23
N ARG A 367 18.57 -22.43 -29.54
CA ARG A 367 19.13 -22.88 -30.83
C ARG A 367 18.24 -22.43 -31.98
N ASP A 368 16.93 -22.58 -31.84
CA ASP A 368 15.96 -22.21 -32.88
C ASP A 368 15.93 -20.68 -33.09
N ARG A 369 15.87 -19.89 -32.01
CA ARG A 369 15.92 -18.41 -32.05
C ARG A 369 17.22 -17.86 -32.63
N SER A 370 18.34 -18.56 -32.39
CA SER A 370 19.64 -18.16 -32.95
C SER A 370 19.84 -18.67 -34.38
N HIS A 371 18.86 -19.35 -34.98
CA HIS A 371 18.97 -20.02 -36.27
C HIS A 371 20.20 -20.94 -36.35
N GLY A 372 20.49 -21.65 -35.26
CA GLY A 372 21.65 -22.53 -35.15
C GLY A 372 22.99 -21.81 -35.01
N ARG A 373 23.05 -20.48 -34.81
CA ARG A 373 24.34 -19.80 -34.55
C ARG A 373 24.88 -20.12 -33.16
N VAL A 374 23.99 -20.35 -32.20
CA VAL A 374 24.34 -20.80 -30.85
C VAL A 374 23.95 -22.26 -30.73
N HIS A 375 24.91 -23.10 -30.32
CA HIS A 375 24.72 -24.53 -30.09
C HIS A 375 24.81 -24.80 -28.59
N PRO A 376 23.78 -24.44 -27.81
CA PRO A 376 23.77 -24.78 -26.40
C PRO A 376 23.79 -26.32 -26.28
N PRO A 377 24.65 -26.88 -25.42
CA PRO A 377 24.68 -28.33 -25.22
C PRO A 377 23.31 -28.75 -24.68
N GLN A 378 22.59 -29.62 -25.38
CA GLN A 378 21.36 -30.16 -24.82
C GLN A 378 21.71 -30.93 -23.54
N ALA A 379 20.93 -30.70 -22.49
CA ALA A 379 21.17 -31.35 -21.20
C ALA A 379 21.12 -32.87 -21.41
N PHE A 380 22.28 -33.51 -21.26
CA PHE A 380 22.50 -34.95 -21.24
C PHE A 380 22.03 -35.71 -22.49
N ASP A 381 22.92 -35.80 -23.48
CA ASP A 381 23.01 -37.02 -24.30
C ASP A 381 23.52 -38.16 -23.39
N THR A 382 22.61 -38.83 -22.68
CA THR A 382 22.89 -39.98 -21.82
C THR A 382 23.58 -41.10 -22.60
N THR A 383 23.37 -41.17 -23.92
CA THR A 383 23.99 -42.17 -24.79
C THR A 383 25.50 -41.93 -24.91
N ARG A 384 25.95 -40.68 -24.92
CA ARG A 384 27.39 -40.33 -24.93
C ARG A 384 28.07 -40.55 -23.58
N ALA A 385 27.36 -40.29 -22.47
CA ALA A 385 27.88 -40.53 -21.12
C ALA A 385 28.06 -42.03 -20.84
N LEU A 386 27.10 -42.87 -21.26
CA LEU A 386 27.17 -44.33 -21.12
C LEU A 386 28.30 -44.95 -21.96
N ARG A 387 28.55 -44.46 -23.18
CA ARG A 387 29.65 -44.97 -24.04
C ARG A 387 31.04 -44.71 -23.47
N ARG A 388 31.25 -43.60 -22.73
CA ARG A 388 32.56 -43.30 -22.13
C ARG A 388 32.92 -44.21 -20.95
N VAL A 389 31.93 -44.66 -20.18
CA VAL A 389 32.16 -45.55 -19.03
C VAL A 389 32.54 -46.96 -19.50
N SER A 390 31.94 -47.44 -20.60
CA SER A 390 32.28 -48.76 -21.18
C SER A 390 33.67 -48.83 -21.81
N LEU A 391 34.26 -47.71 -22.22
CA LEU A 391 35.60 -47.68 -22.85
C LEU A 391 36.75 -47.63 -21.82
N ILE A 392 36.47 -47.24 -20.56
CA ILE A 392 37.50 -47.15 -19.52
C ILE A 392 37.79 -48.52 -18.87
N GLN A 393 36.94 -49.53 -19.09
CA GLN A 393 37.11 -50.87 -18.50
C GLN A 393 38.11 -51.79 -19.23
N ASN A 394 38.65 -51.39 -20.39
CA ASN A 394 39.59 -52.20 -21.18
C ASN A 394 40.91 -51.45 -21.46
N ALA A 395 41.61 -51.01 -20.42
CA ALA A 395 43.02 -50.66 -20.52
C ALA A 395 43.83 -51.63 -19.65
N GLU A 396 44.49 -52.59 -20.29
CA GLU A 396 45.52 -53.41 -19.66
C GLU A 396 46.65 -52.52 -19.11
N PRO A 397 47.19 -52.77 -17.91
CA PRO A 397 48.36 -52.08 -17.43
C PRO A 397 49.64 -52.81 -17.85
N GLU A 398 50.40 -52.24 -18.79
CA GLU A 398 51.82 -52.57 -18.97
C GLU A 398 52.64 -52.14 -17.73
N GLY A 399 53.37 -53.10 -17.15
CA GLY A 399 54.24 -52.89 -16.00
C GLY A 399 55.69 -52.55 -16.35
N LYS A 400 56.21 -51.48 -15.74
CA LYS A 400 57.61 -51.24 -15.32
C LYS A 400 57.52 -50.41 -14.04
N GLY A 401 58.18 -50.64 -12.91
CA GLY A 401 59.10 -51.66 -12.43
C GLY A 401 59.63 -51.21 -11.05
N LYS A 402 60.03 -52.20 -10.23
CA LYS A 402 60.92 -52.15 -9.04
C LYS A 402 60.43 -51.52 -7.72
N GLY A 403 60.60 -52.29 -6.63
CA GLY A 403 60.94 -51.73 -5.31
C GLY A 403 60.26 -52.39 -4.10
N ASP A 404 60.81 -53.53 -3.68
CA ASP A 404 60.94 -54.05 -2.31
C ASP A 404 59.72 -54.49 -1.47
N ALA A 405 59.93 -55.64 -0.82
CA ALA A 405 58.94 -56.59 -0.35
C ALA A 405 58.41 -56.36 1.07
N ASN A 406 57.18 -56.83 1.30
CA ASN A 406 56.65 -57.25 2.59
C ASN A 406 55.88 -58.59 2.38
N PRO A 407 55.90 -59.55 3.33
CA PRO A 407 55.38 -60.90 3.11
C PRO A 407 53.83 -60.96 3.07
N PRO A 408 53.24 -62.01 2.46
CA PRO A 408 51.85 -61.98 2.04
C PRO A 408 50.88 -62.14 3.22
N ARG A 409 50.04 -61.14 3.42
CA ARG A 409 48.78 -61.32 4.16
C ARG A 409 47.81 -62.03 3.22
N ALA A 410 47.27 -63.17 3.67
CA ALA A 410 46.29 -63.96 2.94
C ALA A 410 45.16 -63.08 2.39
N ALA A 411 44.88 -63.24 1.09
CA ALA A 411 43.77 -62.58 0.42
C ALA A 411 42.44 -63.03 1.04
N PRO A 412 41.50 -62.12 1.37
CA PRO A 412 40.10 -62.51 1.49
C PRO A 412 39.62 -62.98 0.12
N ALA A 413 38.83 -64.05 0.10
CA ALA A 413 38.18 -64.58 -1.10
C ALA A 413 37.50 -63.47 -1.92
N PRO A 414 37.40 -63.60 -3.26
CA PRO A 414 36.70 -62.64 -4.08
C PRO A 414 35.23 -62.61 -3.66
N GLY A 415 34.86 -61.61 -2.87
CA GLY A 415 33.47 -61.29 -2.62
C GLY A 415 32.85 -60.94 -3.96
N SER A 416 31.94 -61.80 -4.42
CA SER A 416 31.04 -61.53 -5.52
C SER A 416 30.39 -60.16 -5.29
N ARG A 417 30.89 -59.14 -5.97
CA ARG A 417 30.20 -57.85 -6.06
C ARG A 417 28.99 -58.10 -6.94
N LEU A 418 27.84 -58.24 -6.31
CA LEU A 418 26.55 -58.11 -6.97
C LEU A 418 26.56 -56.81 -7.80
N PRO A 419 25.90 -56.76 -8.97
CA PRO A 419 25.68 -55.52 -9.69
C PRO A 419 25.07 -54.49 -8.73
N ALA A 420 25.54 -53.24 -8.80
CA ALA A 420 24.85 -52.14 -8.13
C ALA A 420 23.37 -52.18 -8.57
N PRO A 421 22.40 -51.99 -7.65
CA PRO A 421 20.99 -52.02 -8.00
C PRO A 421 20.71 -51.01 -9.12
N ILE A 422 19.81 -51.38 -10.02
CA ILE A 422 19.22 -50.47 -11.00
C ILE A 422 18.75 -49.22 -10.25
N ASP A 423 19.15 -48.05 -10.75
CA ASP A 423 18.92 -46.72 -10.19
C ASP A 423 17.55 -46.65 -9.47
N SER A 424 17.57 -46.55 -8.15
CA SER A 424 16.36 -46.57 -7.31
C SER A 424 15.51 -45.29 -7.43
N PHE A 425 15.86 -44.41 -8.38
CA PHE A 425 15.24 -43.11 -8.59
C PHE A 425 14.66 -42.99 -10.02
N PRO A 426 13.35 -43.24 -10.22
CA PRO A 426 12.74 -43.26 -11.54
C PRO A 426 12.50 -41.84 -12.08
N HIS A 427 13.36 -41.35 -12.98
CA HIS A 427 13.27 -40.01 -13.55
C HIS A 427 11.95 -39.73 -14.30
N GLU A 428 11.36 -40.73 -14.96
CA GLU A 428 10.03 -40.61 -15.60
C GLU A 428 8.92 -40.20 -14.62
N ARG A 429 8.98 -40.69 -13.38
CA ARG A 429 8.03 -40.33 -12.32
C ARG A 429 8.25 -38.91 -11.80
N HIS A 430 9.42 -38.32 -12.05
CA HIS A 430 9.87 -37.03 -11.50
C HIS A 430 10.08 -35.95 -12.56
N LYS A 431 9.64 -36.16 -13.80
CA LYS A 431 9.79 -35.22 -14.93
C LYS A 431 9.15 -33.83 -14.71
N GLN A 432 8.30 -33.70 -13.70
CA GLN A 432 7.67 -32.44 -13.31
C GLN A 432 8.53 -31.61 -12.34
N LEU A 433 9.63 -32.16 -11.82
CA LEU A 433 10.56 -31.44 -10.95
C LEU A 433 11.66 -30.77 -11.78
N ALA A 434 12.04 -29.55 -11.41
CA ALA A 434 13.20 -28.89 -12.01
C ALA A 434 14.47 -29.69 -11.82
N CYS A 435 15.29 -29.83 -12.87
CA CYS A 435 16.53 -30.61 -12.80
C CYS A 435 17.48 -30.08 -11.72
N LEU A 436 17.49 -28.76 -11.50
CA LEU A 436 18.29 -28.08 -10.47
C LEU A 436 17.87 -28.42 -9.04
N THR A 437 16.69 -29.02 -8.84
CA THR A 437 16.25 -29.55 -7.54
C THR A 437 17.19 -30.66 -7.06
N CYS A 438 17.70 -31.47 -7.99
CA CYS A 438 18.54 -32.63 -7.67
C CYS A 438 20.00 -32.50 -8.18
N HIS A 439 20.29 -31.57 -9.10
CA HIS A 439 21.60 -31.44 -9.75
C HIS A 439 22.22 -30.04 -9.57
N VAL A 440 23.51 -29.99 -9.21
CA VAL A 440 24.29 -28.75 -9.12
C VAL A 440 25.10 -28.52 -10.40
N THR A 441 25.03 -27.33 -11.00
CA THR A 441 25.70 -27.02 -12.29
C THR A 441 27.04 -26.27 -12.15
N ARG A 442 27.50 -26.00 -10.93
CA ARG A 442 28.64 -25.12 -10.64
C ARG A 442 30.04 -25.75 -10.74
N ARG A 443 30.19 -27.08 -10.90
CA ARG A 443 31.52 -27.75 -10.94
C ARG A 443 31.56 -28.86 -11.98
N ALA A 444 32.74 -29.12 -12.55
CA ALA A 444 32.97 -30.16 -13.55
C ALA A 444 32.73 -31.60 -13.03
N ASN A 445 32.70 -31.79 -11.71
CA ASN A 445 32.46 -33.07 -11.01
C ASN A 445 31.34 -32.90 -9.96
N ALA A 446 30.13 -32.52 -10.39
CA ALA A 446 29.06 -32.19 -9.46
C ALA A 446 28.38 -33.42 -8.84
N SER A 447 28.15 -33.38 -7.52
CA SER A 447 27.32 -34.32 -6.77
C SER A 447 25.84 -33.91 -6.81
N LEU A 448 24.94 -34.87 -6.57
CA LEU A 448 23.50 -34.62 -6.41
C LEU A 448 23.22 -33.79 -5.16
N THR A 449 22.25 -32.87 -5.21
CA THR A 449 21.64 -32.26 -4.00
C THR A 449 20.66 -33.21 -3.32
N PHE A 450 20.28 -34.29 -4.00
CA PHE A 450 19.37 -35.32 -3.53
C PHE A 450 20.14 -36.57 -3.05
N VAL A 451 20.01 -36.91 -1.76
CA VAL A 451 20.57 -38.14 -1.17
C VAL A 451 19.51 -38.80 -0.26
N PRO A 452 19.08 -40.05 -0.52
CA PRO A 452 18.17 -40.76 0.37
C PRO A 452 18.77 -40.95 1.78
N PRO A 453 17.97 -40.89 2.86
CA PRO A 453 16.52 -40.64 2.92
C PRO A 453 16.13 -39.15 2.93
N ARG A 454 17.10 -38.24 3.14
CA ARG A 454 16.87 -36.80 3.30
C ARG A 454 16.29 -36.13 2.04
N GLY A 455 16.73 -36.57 0.86
CA GLY A 455 16.22 -36.10 -0.43
C GLY A 455 14.72 -36.38 -0.61
N CYS A 456 14.26 -37.54 -0.17
CA CYS A 456 12.85 -37.91 -0.25
C CYS A 456 12.00 -36.98 0.63
N GLN A 457 12.44 -36.70 1.85
CA GLN A 457 11.67 -35.90 2.81
C GLN A 457 11.42 -34.45 2.37
N ILE A 458 12.32 -33.89 1.53
CA ILE A 458 12.23 -32.52 1.02
C ILE A 458 10.99 -32.31 0.13
N CYS A 459 10.54 -33.34 -0.59
CA CYS A 459 9.35 -33.24 -1.44
C CYS A 459 8.16 -34.01 -0.86
N HIS A 460 8.39 -35.12 -0.14
CA HIS A 460 7.34 -35.98 0.41
C HIS A 460 6.60 -35.37 1.63
N HIS A 461 7.19 -34.40 2.33
CA HIS A 461 6.63 -33.83 3.56
C HIS A 461 6.33 -32.31 3.53
N GLN A 462 6.44 -31.65 2.36
CA GLN A 462 6.16 -30.22 2.23
C GLN A 462 4.67 -29.87 2.15
N ALA A 463 3.79 -30.81 1.77
CA ALA A 463 2.34 -30.58 1.70
C ALA A 463 1.52 -31.77 2.25
N PRO A 464 1.67 -32.14 3.54
CA PRO A 464 1.08 -33.36 4.10
C PRO A 464 -0.45 -33.42 4.00
N ALA A 465 -1.11 -32.26 4.01
CA ALA A 465 -2.57 -32.15 3.96
C ALA A 465 -3.19 -32.55 2.60
N THR A 466 -2.38 -32.65 1.55
CA THR A 466 -2.83 -32.94 0.17
C THR A 466 -2.13 -34.15 -0.45
N SER A 467 -1.22 -34.79 0.27
CA SER A 467 -0.45 -35.94 -0.24
C SER A 467 -1.30 -37.22 -0.24
N THR A 468 -1.56 -37.79 -1.42
CA THR A 468 -2.23 -39.09 -1.56
C THR A 468 -1.18 -40.20 -1.68
N CYS A 469 -0.90 -40.93 -0.59
CA CYS A 469 0.21 -41.90 -0.53
C CYS A 469 0.10 -43.02 -1.59
N SER A 470 -1.14 -43.42 -1.92
CA SER A 470 -1.47 -44.41 -2.94
C SER A 470 -1.22 -43.95 -4.38
N SER A 471 -0.95 -42.66 -4.61
CA SER A 471 -0.54 -42.17 -5.93
C SER A 471 0.85 -42.69 -6.36
N CYS A 472 1.67 -43.12 -5.40
CA CYS A 472 3.06 -43.50 -5.63
C CYS A 472 3.50 -44.83 -4.97
N HIS A 473 2.82 -45.28 -3.90
CA HIS A 473 3.09 -46.55 -3.21
C HIS A 473 2.05 -47.62 -3.54
N ALA A 474 2.48 -48.89 -3.62
CA ALA A 474 1.56 -50.00 -3.80
C ALA A 474 0.79 -50.25 -2.47
N PRO A 475 -0.45 -50.79 -2.53
CA PRO A 475 -1.27 -51.00 -1.32
C PRO A 475 -0.60 -51.84 -0.22
N GLY A 476 0.29 -52.77 -0.59
CA GLY A 476 1.04 -53.60 0.35
C GLY A 476 2.10 -52.84 1.16
N ASP A 477 2.64 -51.75 0.62
CA ASP A 477 3.70 -50.96 1.26
C ASP A 477 3.17 -50.07 2.39
N LEU A 478 1.85 -49.79 2.41
CA LEU A 478 1.19 -48.89 3.36
C LEU A 478 0.51 -49.62 4.54
N ALA A 479 0.40 -50.95 4.47
CA ALA A 479 -0.40 -51.75 5.40
C ALA A 479 0.33 -52.14 6.70
N SER A 480 1.66 -52.11 6.74
CA SER A 480 2.43 -52.51 7.92
C SER A 480 2.58 -51.37 8.95
N PRO A 481 2.20 -51.57 10.22
CA PRO A 481 2.45 -50.58 11.27
C PRO A 481 3.95 -50.42 11.53
N HIS A 482 4.40 -49.19 11.68
CA HIS A 482 5.79 -48.89 12.04
C HIS A 482 5.91 -48.79 13.57
N THR A 483 6.78 -49.56 14.19
CA THR A 483 6.93 -49.59 15.65
C THR A 483 8.18 -48.82 16.08
N GLU A 484 8.01 -47.91 17.04
CA GLU A 484 9.10 -47.10 17.60
C GLU A 484 9.10 -47.19 19.13
N SER A 485 10.28 -47.10 19.74
CA SER A 485 10.42 -47.13 21.21
C SER A 485 10.72 -45.73 21.72
N ILE A 486 9.91 -45.23 22.66
CA ILE A 486 10.07 -43.90 23.24
C ILE A 486 10.30 -43.99 24.74
N THR A 487 11.13 -43.10 25.27
CA THR A 487 11.44 -43.03 26.70
C THR A 487 10.69 -41.87 27.34
N VAL A 488 9.85 -42.18 28.34
CA VAL A 488 9.04 -41.18 29.05
C VAL A 488 9.66 -40.91 30.42
N ALA A 489 9.98 -39.66 30.69
CA ALA A 489 10.50 -39.19 31.98
C ALA A 489 9.50 -38.24 32.64
N VAL A 490 9.33 -38.39 33.95
CA VAL A 490 8.52 -37.50 34.80
C VAL A 490 9.44 -36.95 35.88
N ALA A 491 9.27 -35.68 36.25
CA ALA A 491 10.06 -35.08 37.33
C ALA A 491 9.95 -35.94 38.60
N ASP A 492 11.09 -36.17 39.25
CA ASP A 492 11.26 -36.99 40.46
C ASP A 492 10.96 -38.50 40.31
N HIS A 493 10.88 -39.02 39.08
CA HIS A 493 10.81 -40.46 38.80
C HIS A 493 11.76 -40.91 37.67
N PRO A 494 12.31 -42.14 37.75
CA PRO A 494 13.19 -42.66 36.72
C PRO A 494 12.43 -42.91 35.41
N ALA A 495 13.06 -42.51 34.30
CA ALA A 495 12.48 -42.62 32.97
C ALA A 495 12.24 -44.08 32.57
N ARG A 496 11.10 -44.35 31.91
CA ARG A 496 10.73 -45.71 31.44
C ARG A 496 10.46 -45.71 29.95
N ALA A 497 11.04 -46.70 29.26
CA ALA A 497 10.79 -46.94 27.84
C ALA A 497 9.40 -47.57 27.62
N ARG A 498 8.71 -47.10 26.59
CA ARG A 498 7.40 -47.55 26.15
C ARG A 498 7.43 -47.73 24.64
N THR A 499 6.93 -48.85 24.17
CA THR A 499 6.78 -49.11 22.74
C THR A 499 5.50 -48.46 22.23
N VAL A 500 5.61 -47.69 21.15
CA VAL A 500 4.48 -47.05 20.47
C VAL A 500 4.43 -47.50 19.02
N THR A 501 3.22 -47.66 18.49
CA THR A 501 3.01 -48.16 17.14
C THR A 501 2.34 -47.08 16.29
N PHE A 502 2.96 -46.75 15.17
CA PHE A 502 2.46 -45.83 14.16
C PHE A 502 1.79 -46.62 13.03
N ALA A 503 0.47 -46.77 13.11
CA ALA A 503 -0.34 -47.41 12.07
C ALA A 503 -0.97 -46.36 11.14
N HIS A 504 -0.78 -46.50 9.83
CA HIS A 504 -1.35 -45.60 8.82
C HIS A 504 -2.88 -45.58 8.88
N ALA A 505 -3.54 -46.72 9.08
CA ALA A 505 -5.01 -46.77 9.20
C ALA A 505 -5.59 -45.90 10.33
N THR A 506 -4.81 -45.66 11.40
CA THR A 506 -5.22 -44.81 12.54
C THR A 506 -4.90 -43.33 12.29
N HIS A 507 -3.80 -43.06 11.58
CA HIS A 507 -3.29 -41.70 11.38
C HIS A 507 -3.75 -41.06 10.06
N GLU A 508 -4.22 -41.84 9.09
CA GLU A 508 -4.82 -41.34 7.83
C GLU A 508 -6.06 -40.47 8.09
N GLN A 509 -6.74 -40.70 9.22
CA GLN A 509 -7.91 -39.93 9.64
C GLN A 509 -7.56 -38.65 10.42
N ILE A 510 -6.27 -38.42 10.71
CA ILE A 510 -5.78 -37.28 11.51
C ILE A 510 -4.90 -36.39 10.62
N ARG A 511 -5.26 -35.12 10.47
CA ARG A 511 -4.46 -34.17 9.68
C ARG A 511 -3.05 -34.03 10.28
N CYS A 512 -2.01 -34.16 9.46
CA CYS A 512 -0.61 -34.14 9.95
C CYS A 512 -0.21 -32.78 10.56
N THR A 513 -0.81 -31.68 10.09
CA THR A 513 -0.63 -30.33 10.62
C THR A 513 -1.19 -30.16 12.03
N THR A 514 -2.00 -31.12 12.51
CA THR A 514 -2.43 -31.17 13.92
C THR A 514 -1.24 -31.34 14.86
N CYS A 515 -0.13 -31.92 14.39
CA CYS A 515 1.07 -32.16 15.20
C CYS A 515 2.33 -31.46 14.66
N HIS A 516 2.38 -31.17 13.35
CA HIS A 516 3.53 -30.54 12.69
C HIS A 516 3.15 -29.18 12.10
N GLU A 517 3.37 -28.12 12.85
CA GLU A 517 2.96 -26.75 12.50
C GLU A 517 3.95 -26.02 11.57
N ALA A 518 5.21 -26.47 11.49
CA ALA A 518 6.22 -25.87 10.63
C ALA A 518 6.27 -26.57 9.26
N ALA A 519 5.72 -25.91 8.23
CA ALA A 519 5.45 -26.47 6.90
C ALA A 519 6.67 -26.90 6.05
N VAL A 520 7.92 -26.74 6.54
CA VAL A 520 9.12 -26.98 5.72
C VAL A 520 10.14 -27.93 6.37
N THR A 521 10.15 -28.09 7.70
CA THR A 521 11.10 -28.98 8.39
C THR A 521 10.44 -30.16 9.09
N LEU A 522 9.11 -30.16 9.24
CA LEU A 522 8.37 -31.06 10.14
C LEU A 522 8.87 -31.09 11.59
N GLU A 523 9.68 -30.12 12.01
CA GLU A 523 10.00 -29.99 13.41
C GLU A 523 8.75 -29.57 14.19
N PRO A 524 8.42 -30.24 15.31
CA PRO A 524 7.37 -29.75 16.20
C PRO A 524 7.77 -28.37 16.73
N ALA A 525 6.81 -27.44 16.86
CA ALA A 525 7.06 -26.14 17.48
C ALA A 525 7.59 -26.32 18.92
N PRO A 526 8.43 -25.42 19.47
CA PRO A 526 8.91 -25.51 20.85
C PRO A 526 7.83 -24.97 21.81
N PRO A 527 6.77 -25.76 22.07
CA PRO A 527 6.77 -26.68 23.21
C PRO A 527 6.35 -28.13 22.91
N VAL A 528 6.03 -28.48 21.65
CA VAL A 528 5.61 -29.80 21.18
C VAL A 528 6.78 -30.81 21.09
N LYS A 529 7.90 -30.55 21.77
CA LYS A 529 9.00 -31.53 21.89
C LYS A 529 8.79 -32.53 23.01
N THR A 530 7.70 -32.44 23.78
CA THR A 530 7.38 -33.42 24.81
C THR A 530 5.93 -33.87 24.74
N CYS A 531 5.69 -35.17 24.96
CA CYS A 531 4.35 -35.75 25.03
C CYS A 531 3.45 -35.04 26.06
N THR A 532 4.04 -34.37 27.06
CA THR A 532 3.34 -33.58 28.09
C THR A 532 2.56 -32.39 27.53
N ALA A 533 2.92 -31.84 26.39
CA ALA A 533 2.16 -30.75 25.75
C ALA A 533 0.75 -31.21 25.31
N CYS A 534 0.57 -32.49 25.00
CA CYS A 534 -0.74 -33.09 24.73
C CYS A 534 -1.53 -33.37 26.03
N HIS A 535 -0.85 -33.49 27.18
CA HIS A 535 -1.46 -33.73 28.50
C HIS A 535 -1.97 -32.43 29.18
N GLU A 536 -1.54 -31.25 28.72
CA GLU A 536 -2.07 -29.95 29.19
C GLU A 536 -3.51 -29.69 28.69
N ASP A 537 -3.92 -30.32 27.58
CA ASP A 537 -5.21 -30.07 26.91
C ASP A 537 -6.40 -30.83 27.55
N HIS A 538 -6.17 -31.52 28.68
CA HIS A 538 -7.18 -32.34 29.37
C HIS A 538 -8.26 -31.52 30.11
N HIS A 539 -8.10 -30.19 30.22
CA HIS A 539 -9.02 -29.30 30.90
C HIS A 539 -10.11 -28.70 29.99
N THR A 540 -10.18 -29.12 28.72
CA THR A 540 -11.21 -28.63 27.79
C THR A 540 -12.47 -29.51 27.86
N ALA A 541 -13.64 -28.89 28.02
CA ALA A 541 -14.95 -29.56 28.16
C ALA A 541 -15.36 -30.49 26.99
N ARG A 542 -14.50 -30.66 25.97
CA ARG A 542 -14.76 -31.42 24.74
C ARG A 542 -14.05 -32.78 24.65
N ARG A 543 -13.22 -33.19 25.62
CA ARG A 543 -12.59 -34.53 25.59
C ARG A 543 -12.88 -35.33 26.86
N ASP A 544 -13.55 -36.46 26.68
CA ASP A 544 -13.85 -37.44 27.72
C ASP A 544 -12.71 -38.47 27.80
N CYS A 545 -12.26 -38.82 29.00
CA CYS A 545 -11.18 -39.78 29.26
C CYS A 545 -11.42 -41.14 28.58
N ALA A 546 -12.69 -41.52 28.40
CA ALA A 546 -13.10 -42.74 27.70
C ALA A 546 -12.76 -42.74 26.20
N GLY A 547 -12.55 -41.58 25.58
CA GLY A 547 -12.25 -41.46 24.15
C GLY A 547 -10.86 -41.94 23.76
N CYS A 548 -9.92 -42.03 24.71
CA CYS A 548 -8.54 -42.50 24.45
C CYS A 548 -8.16 -43.78 25.21
N HIS A 549 -8.90 -44.15 26.26
CA HIS A 549 -8.67 -45.37 27.04
C HIS A 549 -9.72 -46.45 26.76
N SER A 550 -9.79 -46.90 25.50
CA SER A 550 -10.67 -48.00 25.08
C SER A 550 -10.16 -49.41 25.43
N GLY A 551 -8.97 -49.52 26.04
CA GLY A 551 -8.38 -50.78 26.47
C GLY A 551 -7.88 -50.74 27.91
N GLY A 552 -8.75 -51.07 28.87
CA GLY A 552 -8.35 -51.40 30.25
C GLY A 552 -8.60 -50.30 31.31
N GLY A 553 -9.84 -50.26 31.82
CA GLY A 553 -10.23 -49.85 33.17
C GLY A 553 -9.59 -48.60 33.81
N ILE A 554 -10.25 -47.44 33.66
CA ILE A 554 -10.09 -46.35 34.63
C ILE A 554 -10.76 -46.82 35.94
N ARG A 555 -9.95 -47.22 36.93
CA ARG A 555 -10.47 -47.52 38.28
C ARG A 555 -10.93 -46.22 38.93
N ALA A 556 -12.11 -46.26 39.55
CA ALA A 556 -12.67 -45.15 40.32
C ALA A 556 -11.66 -44.66 41.37
N ALA A 557 -11.34 -43.37 41.34
CA ALA A 557 -10.49 -42.76 42.33
C ALA A 557 -11.37 -42.05 43.38
N HIS A 558 -11.12 -42.39 44.65
CA HIS A 558 -11.55 -41.75 45.90
C HIS A 558 -12.93 -42.16 46.46
N ALA A 559 -12.89 -43.11 47.41
CA ALA A 559 -13.92 -43.21 48.45
C ALA A 559 -13.69 -42.07 49.46
N ASP A 560 -14.77 -41.40 49.85
CA ASP A 560 -14.91 -40.26 50.76
C ASP A 560 -14.65 -38.86 50.17
N SER A 561 -15.77 -38.18 49.89
CA SER A 561 -15.92 -37.00 49.04
C SER A 561 -15.66 -35.64 49.71
N VAL A 562 -15.23 -35.61 50.98
CA VAL A 562 -14.97 -34.33 51.67
C VAL A 562 -13.52 -33.87 51.49
N ASN A 563 -12.56 -34.80 51.41
CA ASN A 563 -11.14 -34.46 51.26
C ASN A 563 -10.59 -34.58 49.83
N ALA A 564 -11.37 -35.14 48.89
CA ALA A 564 -10.97 -35.25 47.49
C ALA A 564 -10.68 -33.88 46.85
N HIS A 565 -11.48 -32.85 47.20
CA HIS A 565 -11.26 -31.48 46.71
C HIS A 565 -10.10 -30.77 47.42
N VAL A 566 -9.77 -31.15 48.67
CA VAL A 566 -8.63 -30.59 49.43
C VAL A 566 -7.29 -31.17 48.92
N SER A 567 -7.29 -32.41 48.42
CA SER A 567 -6.09 -33.02 47.83
C SER A 567 -5.65 -32.38 46.51
N CYS A 568 -6.52 -31.60 45.86
CA CYS A 568 -6.16 -30.77 44.73
C CYS A 568 -5.24 -29.61 45.16
N ASP A 569 -5.46 -29.02 46.34
CA ASP A 569 -4.64 -27.91 46.85
C ASP A 569 -3.18 -28.34 47.11
N ALA A 570 -2.93 -29.63 47.33
CA ALA A 570 -1.60 -30.17 47.62
C ALA A 570 -0.68 -30.25 46.37
N CYS A 571 -1.23 -30.47 45.17
CA CYS A 571 -0.46 -30.48 43.92
C CYS A 571 -0.49 -29.14 43.18
N HIS A 572 -1.38 -28.23 43.55
CA HIS A 572 -1.57 -26.95 42.87
C HIS A 572 -1.18 -25.75 43.76
N ARG A 573 0.10 -25.36 43.73
CA ARG A 573 0.53 -24.07 44.30
C ARG A 573 0.33 -22.93 43.30
N GLU A 574 -0.03 -21.76 43.83
CA GLU A 574 -0.45 -20.45 43.26
C GLU A 574 -0.43 -20.23 41.72
N ALA A 575 0.61 -20.65 41.00
CA ALA A 575 0.82 -20.30 39.59
C ALA A 575 -0.15 -20.99 38.61
N THR A 576 -0.64 -22.20 38.95
CA THR A 576 -1.43 -23.03 38.00
C THR A 576 -2.94 -22.88 38.21
N VAL A 577 -3.43 -22.79 39.46
CA VAL A 577 -4.88 -22.66 39.77
C VAL A 577 -5.40 -21.25 39.57
N ALA A 578 -4.54 -20.22 39.66
CA ALA A 578 -4.96 -18.85 39.39
C ALA A 578 -5.58 -18.68 38.00
N ARG A 579 -5.41 -19.62 37.05
CA ARG A 579 -5.99 -19.55 35.69
C ARG A 579 -7.28 -20.34 35.48
N LEU A 580 -7.70 -21.18 36.43
CA LEU A 580 -8.88 -22.05 36.28
C LEU A 580 -10.12 -21.44 36.94
N VAL A 581 -11.26 -21.45 36.24
CA VAL A 581 -12.59 -21.17 36.82
C VAL A 581 -13.25 -22.51 37.10
N PRO A 582 -13.72 -22.79 38.32
CA PRO A 582 -14.42 -24.02 38.66
C PRO A 582 -15.85 -23.99 38.12
N ASP A 583 -15.99 -23.92 36.80
CA ASP A 583 -17.28 -23.99 36.12
C ASP A 583 -17.80 -25.43 36.05
N ARG A 584 -19.06 -25.57 35.63
CA ARG A 584 -19.74 -26.86 35.47
C ARG A 584 -18.97 -27.81 34.56
N GLY A 585 -18.34 -27.32 33.49
CA GLY A 585 -17.56 -28.14 32.57
C GLY A 585 -16.40 -28.84 33.27
N LEU A 586 -15.69 -28.09 34.13
CA LEU A 586 -14.62 -28.64 34.94
C LEU A 586 -15.14 -29.70 35.93
N CYS A 587 -16.22 -29.41 36.66
CA CYS A 587 -16.78 -30.34 37.65
C CYS A 587 -17.25 -31.67 37.01
N LEU A 588 -17.86 -31.60 35.82
CA LEU A 588 -18.40 -32.76 35.11
C LEU A 588 -17.33 -33.63 34.45
N THR A 589 -16.09 -33.15 34.38
CA THR A 589 -14.95 -33.96 33.93
C THR A 589 -14.69 -35.12 34.91
N CYS A 590 -14.89 -34.88 36.21
CA CYS A 590 -14.73 -35.89 37.25
C CYS A 590 -16.08 -36.50 37.70
N HIS A 591 -17.15 -35.69 37.71
CA HIS A 591 -18.50 -36.13 38.08
C HIS A 591 -19.39 -36.37 36.86
N ALA A 592 -18.87 -37.09 35.86
CA ALA A 592 -19.59 -37.37 34.61
C ALA A 592 -21.03 -37.92 34.80
N PRO A 593 -21.33 -38.77 35.81
CA PRO A 593 -22.71 -39.23 36.05
C PRO A 593 -23.70 -38.12 36.44
N GLN A 594 -23.22 -36.98 36.95
CA GLN A 594 -24.01 -35.83 37.38
C GLN A 594 -24.31 -34.85 36.22
N ARG A 595 -23.97 -35.19 34.97
CA ARG A 595 -24.09 -34.30 33.80
C ARG A 595 -25.49 -33.74 33.62
N GLU A 596 -26.51 -34.55 33.88
CA GLU A 596 -27.94 -34.16 33.77
C GLU A 596 -28.50 -33.52 35.05
N HIS A 597 -27.76 -33.54 36.17
CA HIS A 597 -28.21 -32.99 37.44
C HIS A 597 -28.26 -31.45 37.37
N TYR A 598 -29.48 -30.89 37.36
CA TYR A 598 -29.76 -29.46 37.17
C TYR A 598 -28.92 -28.83 36.05
N ALA A 599 -28.99 -29.45 34.87
CA ALA A 599 -28.16 -29.17 33.69
C ALA A 599 -27.86 -27.70 33.36
N PRO A 600 -28.78 -26.72 33.50
CA PRO A 600 -28.47 -25.32 33.18
C PRO A 600 -27.79 -24.54 34.32
N ARG A 601 -27.54 -25.15 35.48
CA ARG A 601 -26.97 -24.46 36.65
C ARG A 601 -25.51 -24.84 36.90
N GLU A 602 -24.73 -23.83 37.27
CA GLU A 602 -23.35 -24.01 37.73
C GLU A 602 -23.31 -24.82 39.04
N CYS A 603 -22.41 -25.81 39.09
CA CYS A 603 -22.30 -26.72 40.22
C CYS A 603 -21.92 -25.96 41.51
N THR A 604 -21.06 -24.94 41.41
CA THR A 604 -20.54 -24.23 42.57
C THR A 604 -21.59 -23.41 43.30
N THR A 605 -22.55 -22.85 42.55
CA THR A 605 -23.62 -22.02 43.12
C THR A 605 -24.52 -22.81 44.08
N CYS A 606 -24.62 -24.13 43.89
CA CYS A 606 -25.44 -24.99 44.76
C CYS A 606 -24.61 -25.79 45.76
N HIS A 607 -23.43 -26.29 45.38
CA HIS A 607 -22.62 -27.17 46.24
C HIS A 607 -21.60 -26.42 47.10
N PHE A 608 -21.18 -25.22 46.69
CA PHE A 608 -20.28 -24.34 47.45
C PHE A 608 -20.94 -23.01 47.84
N LEU A 609 -22.21 -22.82 47.45
CA LEU A 609 -23.01 -21.61 47.71
C LEU A 609 -22.36 -20.32 47.22
N GLU A 610 -21.48 -20.42 46.23
CA GLU A 610 -20.72 -19.32 45.65
C GLU A 610 -20.69 -19.44 44.12
N THR A 611 -20.62 -18.31 43.41
CA THR A 611 -20.42 -18.34 41.95
C THR A 611 -19.03 -18.86 41.60
N PRO A 612 -18.80 -19.42 40.40
CA PRO A 612 -17.49 -19.96 40.02
C PRO A 612 -16.35 -18.95 40.19
N GLU A 613 -16.58 -17.67 39.90
CA GLU A 613 -15.58 -16.60 40.05
C GLU A 613 -15.32 -16.22 41.51
N ALA A 614 -16.37 -16.22 42.35
CA ALA A 614 -16.23 -15.93 43.78
C ALA A 614 -15.46 -17.06 44.49
N TYR A 615 -15.82 -18.31 44.18
CA TYR A 615 -15.14 -19.48 44.73
C TYR A 615 -13.68 -19.56 44.30
N ARG A 616 -13.38 -19.19 43.04
CA ARG A 616 -12.00 -19.05 42.55
C ARG A 616 -11.17 -18.05 43.38
N ALA A 617 -11.79 -16.96 43.86
CA ALA A 617 -11.09 -16.01 44.73
C ALA A 617 -10.83 -16.59 46.13
N HIS A 618 -11.72 -17.45 46.63
CA HIS A 618 -11.54 -18.21 47.87
C HIS A 618 -10.34 -19.16 47.78
N LEU A 619 -10.23 -19.90 46.66
CA LEU A 619 -9.09 -20.80 46.36
C LEU A 619 -7.75 -20.05 46.25
N ARG A 620 -7.77 -18.79 45.80
CA ARG A 620 -6.57 -17.94 45.77
C ARG A 620 -6.16 -17.39 47.14
N LYS A 621 -7.08 -17.29 48.10
CA LYS A 621 -6.82 -16.76 49.46
C LYS A 621 -6.43 -17.85 50.46
N ALA A 622 -6.91 -19.07 50.31
CA ALA A 622 -6.64 -20.19 51.21
C ALA A 622 -5.20 -20.75 51.09
N GLY A 623 -4.43 -20.32 50.08
CA GLY A 623 -3.04 -20.73 49.83
C GLY A 623 -1.95 -19.74 50.27
N ALA A 624 -2.29 -18.74 51.10
CA ALA A 624 -1.35 -17.76 51.67
C ALA A 624 -0.88 -18.15 53.08
#